data_AF-A0A2N2HY60-F1
#
_entry.id   AF-A0A2N2HY60-F1
#
_cell.length_a   1.000
_cell.length_b   1.000
_cell.length_c   1.000
_cell.angle_alpha   90.00
_cell.angle_beta   90.00
_cell.angle_gamma   90.00
#
_symmetry.space_group_name_H-M   'P 1'
#
loop_
_entity.id
_entity.type
_entity.pdbx_description
1 polymer ?
#
loop_
_entity_poly.entity_id
_entity_poly.type
_entity_poly.pdbx_seq_one_letter_code
_entity_poly.pdbx_strand_id
1 'polypeptide(L)' 'MEEIKEKVKVTIEKVTQFLKEAKVELKKVTWPTPKQAMASTAVVIILVFIVAIILGIIDFALAKTVKFILG' A
#
# COMPACT_ATOMS: atom_id res chain seq x y z
N MET A 1 5.24 -3.03 47.82
CA MET A 1 5.31 -1.99 46.76
C MET A 1 6.57 -2.16 45.89
N GLU A 2 7.65 -2.73 46.42
CA GLU A 2 8.86 -3.12 45.67
C GLU A 2 8.61 -4.05 44.47
N GLU A 3 7.81 -5.11 44.60
CA GLU A 3 7.57 -6.06 43.49
C GLU A 3 6.94 -5.41 42.24
N ILE A 4 6.08 -4.39 42.44
CA ILE A 4 5.44 -3.67 41.33
C ILE A 4 6.47 -2.78 40.64
N LYS A 5 7.36 -2.12 41.40
CA LYS A 5 8.45 -1.32 40.83
C LYS A 5 9.42 -2.17 40.01
N GLU A 6 9.74 -3.37 40.49
CA GLU A 6 10.60 -4.33 39.78
C GLU A 6 9.97 -4.78 38.45
N LYS A 7 8.68 -5.17 38.46
CA LYS A 7 7.95 -5.58 37.25
C LYS A 7 7.81 -4.45 36.23
N VAL A 8 7.59 -3.22 36.71
CA VAL A 8 7.52 -2.02 35.86
C VAL A 8 8.88 -1.73 35.21
N LYS A 9 9.98 -1.80 35.98
CA LYS A 9 11.34 -1.59 35.46
C LYS A 9 11.70 -2.62 34.39
N VAL A 10 11.41 -3.89 34.63
CA VAL A 10 11.62 -4.99 33.66
C VAL A 10 10.77 -4.80 32.39
N THR A 11 9.54 -4.32 32.50
CA THR A 11 8.67 -4.08 31.34
C THR A 11 9.20 -2.91 30.49
N ILE A 12 9.69 -1.85 31.13
CA ILE A 12 10.31 -0.71 30.45
C ILE A 12 11.59 -1.14 29.72
N GLU A 13 12.43 -1.98 30.34
CA GLU A 13 13.64 -2.54 29.70
C GLU A 13 13.29 -3.42 28.48
N LYS A 14 12.27 -4.26 28.58
CA LYS A 14 11.78 -5.07 27.44
C LYS A 14 11.25 -4.21 26.28
N VAL A 15 10.48 -3.17 26.58
CA VAL A 15 9.93 -2.26 25.55
C VAL A 15 11.03 -1.45 24.88
N THR A 16 11.99 -0.93 25.66
CA THR A 16 13.13 -0.19 25.09
C THR A 16 14.02 -1.08 24.22
N GLN A 17 14.22 -2.33 24.62
CA GLN A 17 14.92 -3.31 23.79
C GLN A 17 14.15 -3.63 22.49
N PHE A 18 12.84 -3.86 22.57
CA PHE A 18 11.99 -4.08 21.40
C PHE A 18 12.02 -2.90 20.42
N LEU A 19 11.95 -1.66 20.91
CA LEU A 19 12.06 -0.47 20.05
C LEU A 19 13.44 -0.34 19.40
N LYS A 20 14.50 -0.75 20.12
CA LYS A 20 15.87 -0.74 19.61
C LYS A 20 16.04 -1.76 18.48
N GLU A 21 15.51 -2.96 18.66
CA GLU A 21 15.47 -4.02 17.66
C GLU A 21 14.60 -3.64 16.44
N ALA A 22 13.40 -3.08 16.67
CA ALA A 22 12.52 -2.58 15.61
C ALA A 22 13.20 -1.48 14.77
N LYS A 23 13.96 -0.58 15.39
CA LYS A 23 14.74 0.46 14.69
C LYS A 23 15.85 -0.14 13.82
N VAL A 24 16.44 -1.27 14.23
CA VAL A 24 17.46 -1.99 13.44
C VAL A 24 16.81 -2.68 12.24
N GLU A 25 15.65 -3.31 12.39
CA GLU A 25 14.90 -3.92 11.29
C GLU A 25 14.36 -2.88 10.30
N LEU A 26 13.86 -1.74 10.79
CA LEU A 26 13.42 -0.62 9.95
C LEU A 26 14.55 -0.03 9.11
N LYS A 27 15.81 -0.14 9.55
CA LYS A 27 16.97 0.24 8.71
C LYS A 27 17.26 -0.74 7.58
N LYS A 28 16.79 -1.98 7.67
CA LYS A 28 16.89 -2.97 6.58
C LYS A 28 15.79 -2.77 5.54
N VAL A 29 14.74 -2.00 5.84
CA VAL A 29 13.74 -1.58 4.86
C VAL A 29 14.42 -0.63 3.87
N THR A 30 14.70 -1.14 2.69
CA THR A 30 15.16 -0.35 1.55
C THR A 30 13.98 0.45 1.03
N TRP A 31 13.78 1.66 1.56
CA TRP A 31 12.79 2.57 0.99
C TRP A 31 13.17 2.84 -0.47
N PRO A 32 12.26 2.59 -1.42
CA PRO A 32 12.53 2.83 -2.83
C PRO A 32 12.83 4.32 -3.02
N THR A 33 13.89 4.61 -3.77
CA THR A 33 14.21 6.00 -4.13
C THR A 33 13.04 6.60 -4.92
N PRO A 34 12.78 7.92 -4.82
CA PRO A 34 11.64 8.57 -5.50
C PRO A 34 11.55 8.24 -7.00
N LYS A 35 12.70 8.05 -7.64
CA LYS A 35 12.81 7.65 -9.06
C LYS A 35 12.23 6.25 -9.33
N GLN A 36 12.46 5.28 -8.45
CA GLN A 36 11.91 3.93 -8.58
C GLN A 36 10.41 3.90 -8.32
N ALA A 37 9.95 4.65 -7.32
CA ALA A 37 8.52 4.81 -7.04
C ALA A 37 7.79 5.40 -8.25
N MET A 38 8.33 6.46 -8.86
CA MET A 38 7.76 7.06 -10.08
C MET A 38 7.76 6.11 -11.29
N ALA A 39 8.81 5.29 -11.46
CA ALA A 39 8.84 4.30 -12.53
C ALA A 39 7.73 3.25 -12.35
N SER A 40 7.54 2.75 -11.12
CA SER A 40 6.48 1.77 -10.82
C SER A 40 5.07 2.35 -11.00
N THR A 41 4.85 3.62 -10.64
CA THR A 41 3.54 4.27 -10.85
C THR A 41 3.27 4.58 -12.31
N ALA A 42 4.29 4.93 -13.10
CA ALA A 42 4.14 5.17 -14.54
C ALA A 42 3.62 3.93 -15.29
N VAL A 43 4.14 2.73 -14.95
CA VAL A 43 3.66 1.47 -15.53
C VAL A 43 2.19 1.23 -15.18
N VAL A 44 1.80 1.46 -13.93
CA VAL A 44 0.41 1.31 -13.47
C VAL A 44 -0.52 2.27 -14.21
N ILE A 45 -0.10 3.53 -14.42
CA ILE A 45 -0.89 4.51 -15.16
C ILE A 45 -1.16 4.03 -16.59
N ILE A 46 -0.13 3.53 -17.29
CA ILE A 46 -0.29 2.99 -18.65
C ILE A 46 -1.27 1.82 -18.66
N LEU A 47 -1.13 0.88 -17.70
CA LEU A 47 -2.04 -0.25 -17.57
C LEU A 47 -3.49 0.20 -17.35
N VAL A 48 -3.72 1.17 -16.46
CA VAL A 48 -5.06 1.72 -16.19
C VAL A 48 -5.65 2.36 -17.44
N PHE A 49 -4.86 3.10 -18.22
CA PHE A 49 -5.31 3.68 -19.49
C PHE A 49 -5.76 2.61 -20.48
N ILE A 50 -5.01 1.52 -20.64
CA ILE A 50 -5.37 0.42 -21.55
C ILE A 50 -6.69 -0.20 -21.11
N VAL A 51 -6.83 -0.52 -19.82
CA VAL A 51 -8.05 -1.10 -19.26
C VAL A 51 -9.24 -0.17 -19.44
N ALA A 52 -9.07 1.13 -19.18
CA ALA A 52 -10.12 2.13 -19.33
C ALA A 52 -10.61 2.26 -20.79
N ILE A 53 -9.70 2.19 -21.78
CA ILE A 53 -10.08 2.20 -23.20
C ILE A 53 -10.90 0.96 -23.55
N ILE A 54 -10.46 -0.22 -23.12
CA ILE A 54 -11.16 -1.48 -23.40
C ILE A 54 -12.57 -1.46 -22.80
N LEU A 55 -12.67 -1.11 -21.52
CA LEU A 55 -13.98 -0.98 -20.85
C LEU A 55 -14.84 0.08 -21.53
N GLY A 56 -14.29 1.26 -21.82
CA GLY A 56 -15.03 2.32 -22.50
C GLY A 56 -15.60 1.92 -23.86
N ILE A 57 -14.87 1.12 -24.65
CA ILE A 57 -15.38 0.56 -25.90
C ILE A 57 -16.54 -0.40 -25.64
N ILE A 58 -16.40 -1.29 -24.65
CA ILE A 58 -17.43 -2.26 -24.30
C ILE A 58 -18.68 -1.55 -23.77
N ASP A 59 -18.52 -0.58 -22.87
CA ASP A 59 -19.62 0.22 -22.33
C ASP A 59 -20.34 0.99 -23.43
N PHE A 60 -19.61 1.57 -24.38
CA PHE A 60 -20.21 2.26 -25.53
C PHE A 60 -20.96 1.30 -26.46
N ALA A 61 -20.39 0.13 -26.75
CA ALA A 61 -21.03 -0.89 -27.56
C ALA A 61 -22.31 -1.41 -26.90
N LEU A 62 -22.27 -1.70 -25.60
CA LEU A 62 -23.42 -2.12 -24.83
C LEU A 62 -24.49 -1.03 -24.78
N ALA A 63 -24.11 0.22 -24.49
CA ALA A 63 -25.05 1.33 -24.46
C ALA A 63 -25.77 1.52 -25.80
N LYS A 64 -25.04 1.37 -26.92
CA LYS A 64 -25.62 1.43 -28.27
C LYS A 64 -26.56 0.27 -28.56
N THR A 65 -26.18 -0.96 -28.21
CA THR A 65 -27.05 -2.15 -28.37
C THR A 65 -28.31 -2.06 -27.52
N VAL A 66 -28.18 -1.64 -26.27
CA VAL A 66 -29.33 -1.45 -25.36
C VAL A 66 -30.26 -0.36 -25.90
N LYS A 67 -29.72 0.77 -26.40
CA LYS A 67 -30.54 1.80 -27.08
C LYS A 67 -31.23 1.30 -28.33
N PHE A 68 -30.62 0.39 -29.08
CA PHE A 68 -31.24 -0.21 -30.26
C PHE A 68 -32.38 -1.19 -29.89
N ILE A 69 -32.27 -1.86 -28.75
CA ILE A 69 -33.30 -2.81 -28.26
C ILE A 69 -34.46 -2.08 -27.56
N LEU A 70 -34.18 -1.03 -26.79
CA LEU A 70 -35.18 -0.21 -26.09
C LEU A 70 -35.77 0.92 -26.95
N GLY A 71 -35.19 1.17 -28.12
CA GLY A 71 -35.70 2.08 -29.14
C GLY A 71 -36.77 1.44 -30.00
#